data_AF-A0A1Z8MEB4-F1
#
_entry.id   AF-A0A1Z8MEB4-F1
#
_cell.length_a   1.000
_cell.length_b   1.000
_cell.length_c   1.000
_cell.angle_alpha   90.00
_cell.angle_beta   90.00
_cell.angle_gamma   90.00
#
_symmetry.space_group_name_H-M   'P 1'
#
loop_
_entity.id
_entity.type
_entity.pdbx_description
1 polymer ?
#
loop_
_entity_poly.entity_id
_entity_poly.type
_entity_poly.pdbx_seq_one_letter_code
_entity_poly.pdbx_strand_id
1 'polypeptide(L)'
;MWQHPAVAGAGRHRSGHAWIDGMLSDGMAGTWMDHGIRVGSRIGKTIIFARSMKHARLMEELFNEMYPQYGGKFCQTIVSDDPRAESLIDDFKGDGTNPDLTIAISVDMLDTGVDVPECVNLVFAKPVYSYVKFWQMIGRGTRLCPDLFGPESKHYKKEVIGARTN
;
A
#
# COMPACT_ATOMS: atom_id res chain seq x y z
N MET A 1 -11.42 30.50 -13.10
CA MET A 1 -12.01 29.56 -14.07
C MET A 1 -10.85 28.82 -14.72
N TRP A 2 -10.45 27.68 -14.13
CA TRP A 2 -9.33 26.88 -14.63
C TRP A 2 -9.90 25.73 -15.45
N GLN A 3 -9.54 25.66 -16.73
CA GLN A 3 -9.97 24.64 -17.69
C GLN A 3 -8.93 23.52 -17.74
N HIS A 4 -9.38 22.26 -17.72
CA HIS A 4 -8.57 21.09 -18.05
C HIS A 4 -8.39 20.96 -19.56
N PRO A 5 -7.21 20.52 -20.07
CA PRO A 5 -7.11 20.02 -21.43
C PRO A 5 -7.55 18.55 -21.49
N ALA A 6 -8.42 18.26 -22.46
CA ALA A 6 -8.84 16.93 -22.85
C ALA A 6 -7.69 16.18 -23.54
N VAL A 7 -7.52 14.89 -23.23
CA VAL A 7 -6.70 13.98 -24.02
C VAL A 7 -7.64 12.97 -24.70
N ALA A 8 -7.61 12.98 -26.03
CA ALA A 8 -8.42 12.16 -26.90
C ALA A 8 -7.74 10.82 -27.25
N GLY A 9 -8.48 9.74 -27.04
CA GLY A 9 -8.57 8.46 -27.77
C GLY A 9 -7.35 7.85 -28.48
N ALA A 10 -6.99 6.63 -28.03
CA ALA A 10 -6.52 5.56 -28.90
C ALA A 10 -7.18 4.24 -28.50
N GLY A 11 -8.03 3.71 -29.38
CA GLY A 11 -8.75 2.45 -29.15
C GLY A 11 -7.87 1.23 -29.39
N ARG A 12 -7.95 0.26 -28.47
CA ARG A 12 -7.82 -1.18 -28.78
C ARG A 12 -8.46 -2.02 -27.67
N HIS A 13 -9.26 -2.98 -28.12
CA HIS A 13 -9.99 -4.02 -27.38
C HIS A 13 -9.37 -4.41 -26.01
N ARG A 14 -10.12 -4.21 -24.91
CA ARG A 14 -9.86 -4.84 -23.60
C ARG A 14 -11.15 -5.40 -23.01
N SER A 15 -11.52 -6.61 -23.42
CA SER A 15 -12.55 -7.41 -22.76
C SER A 15 -11.93 -8.16 -21.57
N GLY A 16 -12.25 -7.74 -20.34
CA GLY A 16 -11.97 -8.50 -19.12
C GLY A 16 -11.41 -7.73 -17.91
N HIS A 17 -11.03 -6.46 -18.06
CA HIS A 17 -10.25 -5.71 -17.04
C HIS A 17 -10.94 -4.44 -16.49
N ALA A 18 -12.14 -4.08 -16.98
CA ALA A 18 -12.80 -2.80 -16.68
C ALA A 18 -13.11 -2.55 -15.19
N TRP A 19 -13.35 -3.60 -14.38
CA TRP A 19 -13.61 -3.46 -12.95
C TRP A 19 -12.35 -3.23 -12.10
N ILE A 20 -11.17 -3.61 -12.61
CA ILE A 20 -9.89 -3.40 -11.92
C ILE A 20 -9.27 -2.07 -12.37
N ASP A 21 -9.43 -1.74 -13.66
CA ASP A 21 -9.09 -0.43 -14.19
C ASP A 21 -9.80 0.65 -13.36
N GLY A 22 -11.13 0.57 -13.14
CA GLY A 22 -11.86 1.55 -12.31
C GLY A 22 -11.35 1.73 -10.87
N MET A 23 -10.82 0.68 -10.24
CA MET A 23 -10.41 0.72 -8.83
C MET A 23 -9.02 1.36 -8.64
N LEU A 24 -8.21 1.46 -9.69
CA LEU A 24 -6.90 2.13 -9.69
C LEU A 24 -6.90 3.41 -10.56
N SER A 25 -7.71 3.46 -11.61
CA SER A 25 -7.91 4.62 -12.47
C SER A 25 -8.69 5.75 -11.79
N ASP A 26 -9.55 5.44 -10.79
CA ASP A 26 -10.29 6.46 -10.04
C ASP A 26 -9.44 7.15 -8.95
N GLY A 27 -8.11 7.00 -9.00
CA GLY A 27 -7.21 7.78 -8.15
C GLY A 27 -7.01 7.19 -6.75
N MET A 28 -7.23 5.88 -6.54
CA MET A 28 -6.97 5.21 -5.27
C MET A 28 -5.47 5.27 -4.90
N ALA A 29 -4.57 5.09 -5.88
CA ALA A 29 -3.14 5.28 -5.65
C ALA A 29 -2.76 6.74 -5.33
N GLY A 30 -3.40 7.71 -5.98
CA GLY A 30 -3.28 9.12 -5.61
C GLY A 30 -3.83 9.40 -4.22
N THR A 31 -4.98 8.80 -3.88
CA THR A 31 -5.69 9.01 -2.62
C THR A 31 -4.82 8.67 -1.42
N TRP A 32 -4.17 7.50 -1.38
CA TRP A 32 -3.28 7.20 -0.25
C TRP A 32 -1.90 7.87 -0.34
N MET A 33 -1.43 8.23 -1.54
CA MET A 33 -0.16 8.97 -1.68
C MET A 33 -0.30 10.44 -1.24
N ASP A 34 -1.49 11.03 -1.45
CA ASP A 34 -1.82 12.41 -1.11
C ASP A 34 -2.34 12.55 0.33
N HIS A 35 -3.15 11.59 0.81
CA HIS A 35 -3.78 11.67 2.12
C HIS A 35 -3.13 10.79 3.19
N GLY A 36 -2.26 9.85 2.82
CA GLY A 36 -1.62 9.00 3.80
C GLY A 36 -0.64 9.75 4.70
N ILE A 37 -0.44 9.20 5.89
CA ILE A 37 0.45 9.74 6.91
C ILE A 37 1.88 9.75 6.38
N ARG A 38 2.55 10.89 6.55
CA ARG A 38 3.93 11.14 6.10
C ARG A 38 4.89 11.11 7.28
N VAL A 39 6.07 10.53 7.04
CA VAL A 39 7.21 10.57 7.96
C VAL A 39 8.27 11.48 7.32
N GLY A 40 8.45 12.66 7.91
CA GLY A 40 9.25 13.73 7.29
C GLY A 40 8.66 14.14 5.93
N SER A 41 9.49 14.15 4.89
CA SER A 41 9.06 14.51 3.53
C SER A 41 8.50 13.33 2.72
N ARG A 42 8.59 12.08 3.20
CA ARG A 42 8.14 10.87 2.51
C ARG A 42 6.82 10.36 3.08
N ILE A 43 6.03 9.66 2.27
CA ILE A 43 4.92 8.86 2.79
C ILE A 43 5.47 7.80 3.75
N GLY A 44 4.78 7.57 4.87
CA GLY A 44 5.17 6.55 5.83
C GLY A 44 4.94 5.13 5.29
N LYS A 45 5.51 4.13 5.97
CA LYS A 45 5.34 2.73 5.57
C LYS A 45 3.85 2.36 5.48
N THR A 46 3.49 1.74 4.37
CA THR A 46 2.11 1.47 3.97
C THR A 46 1.93 0.01 3.61
N ILE A 47 0.89 -0.62 4.17
CA ILE A 47 0.48 -1.98 3.77
C ILE A 47 -0.83 -1.89 2.98
N ILE A 48 -0.83 -2.46 1.77
CA ILE A 48 -2.01 -2.60 0.92
C ILE A 48 -2.48 -4.05 0.96
N PHE A 49 -3.68 -4.29 1.48
CA PHE A 49 -4.29 -5.61 1.55
C PHE A 49 -5.05 -5.93 0.26
N ALA A 50 -4.46 -6.76 -0.59
CA ALA A 50 -5.00 -7.14 -1.89
C ALA A 50 -5.85 -8.41 -1.81
N ARG A 51 -6.91 -8.48 -2.64
CA ARG A 51 -7.82 -9.64 -2.70
C ARG A 51 -7.20 -10.93 -3.29
N SER A 52 -6.15 -10.83 -4.10
CA SER A 52 -5.52 -11.96 -4.79
C SER A 52 -4.13 -11.59 -5.32
N MET A 53 -3.27 -12.57 -5.59
CA MET A 53 -1.92 -12.34 -6.12
C MET A 53 -1.94 -11.59 -7.46
N LYS A 54 -2.87 -11.95 -8.36
CA LYS A 54 -3.08 -11.23 -9.62
C LYS A 54 -3.42 -9.76 -9.40
N HIS A 55 -4.27 -9.48 -8.41
CA HIS A 55 -4.63 -8.10 -8.07
C HIS A 55 -3.44 -7.34 -7.50
N ALA A 56 -2.63 -7.98 -6.65
CA ALA A 56 -1.45 -7.36 -6.06
C ALA A 56 -0.41 -6.97 -7.12
N ARG A 57 -0.05 -7.90 -8.02
CA ARG A 57 0.91 -7.65 -9.11
C ARG A 57 0.45 -6.55 -10.06
N LEU A 58 -0.85 -6.51 -10.37
CA LEU A 58 -1.42 -5.44 -11.20
C LEU A 58 -1.38 -4.07 -10.51
N MET A 59 -1.61 -4.02 -9.19
CA MET A 59 -1.46 -2.76 -8.43
C MET A 59 -0.02 -2.26 -8.42
N GLU A 60 0.96 -3.16 -8.27
CA GLU A 60 2.39 -2.82 -8.35
C GLU A 60 2.76 -2.29 -9.73
N GLU A 61 2.33 -2.96 -10.80
CA GLU A 61 2.56 -2.53 -12.18
C GLU A 61 2.02 -1.12 -12.43
N LEU A 62 0.76 -0.87 -12.06
CA LEU A 62 0.12 0.44 -12.21
C LEU A 62 0.77 1.51 -11.34
N PHE A 63 1.20 1.18 -10.12
CA PHE A 63 1.94 2.10 -9.27
C PHE A 63 3.26 2.52 -9.94
N ASN A 64 4.00 1.56 -10.49
CA ASN A 64 5.28 1.82 -11.15
C ASN A 64 5.12 2.65 -12.44
N GLU A 65 4.01 2.49 -13.16
CA GLU A 65 3.66 3.33 -14.31
C GLU A 65 3.33 4.77 -13.89
N MET A 66 2.58 4.97 -12.81
CA MET A 66 2.20 6.30 -12.32
C MET A 66 3.35 7.05 -11.62
N TYR A 67 4.25 6.32 -10.97
CA TYR A 67 5.35 6.90 -10.19
C TYR A 67 6.73 6.36 -10.63
N PRO A 68 7.13 6.57 -11.90
CA PRO A 68 8.38 6.04 -12.44
C PRO A 68 9.62 6.56 -11.72
N GLN A 69 9.53 7.72 -11.05
CA GLN A 69 10.61 8.29 -10.23
C GLN A 69 11.08 7.38 -9.09
N TYR A 70 10.27 6.40 -8.69
CA TYR A 70 10.61 5.46 -7.61
C TYR A 70 11.27 4.16 -8.10
N GLY A 71 11.44 3.98 -9.42
CA GLY A 71 12.26 2.93 -10.01
C GLY A 71 11.89 1.48 -9.62
N GLY A 72 10.63 1.20 -9.27
CA GLY A 72 10.14 -0.16 -8.97
C GLY A 72 10.63 -0.76 -7.65
N LYS A 73 11.34 -0.01 -6.81
CA LYS A 73 11.86 -0.49 -5.51
C LYS A 73 11.04 -0.05 -4.31
N PHE A 74 10.22 0.97 -4.52
CA PHE A 74 9.46 1.64 -3.46
C PHE A 74 8.15 0.92 -3.11
N CYS A 75 7.50 0.33 -4.11
CA CYS A 75 6.27 -0.43 -3.98
C CYS A 75 6.49 -1.83 -4.53
N GLN A 76 6.28 -2.87 -3.71
CA GLN A 76 6.48 -4.26 -4.13
C GLN A 76 5.41 -5.19 -3.57
N THR A 77 5.08 -6.22 -4.35
CA THR A 77 4.15 -7.28 -3.96
C THR A 77 4.84 -8.32 -3.08
N ILE A 78 4.25 -8.61 -1.92
CA ILE A 78 4.69 -9.65 -0.98
C ILE A 78 3.61 -10.73 -0.92
N VAL A 79 3.87 -11.87 -1.55
CA VAL A 79 2.93 -12.98 -1.71
C VAL A 79 3.64 -14.30 -1.46
N SER A 80 2.90 -15.30 -0.96
CA SER A 80 3.46 -16.58 -0.54
C SER A 80 4.08 -17.42 -1.66
N ASP A 81 3.74 -17.18 -2.91
CA ASP A 81 4.30 -17.87 -4.07
C ASP A 81 5.59 -17.22 -4.61
N ASP A 82 5.99 -16.06 -4.08
CA ASP A 82 7.27 -15.43 -4.44
C ASP A 82 8.40 -16.01 -3.56
N PRO A 83 9.44 -16.63 -4.14
CA PRO A 83 10.57 -17.14 -3.38
C PRO A 83 11.34 -16.05 -2.61
N ARG A 84 11.13 -14.77 -2.94
CA ARG A 84 11.73 -13.61 -2.26
C ARG A 84 10.87 -13.07 -1.13
N ALA A 85 9.71 -13.67 -0.83
CA ALA A 85 8.75 -13.10 0.12
C ALA A 85 9.38 -12.75 1.48
N GLU A 86 10.19 -13.63 2.05
CA GLU A 86 10.89 -13.37 3.32
C GLU A 86 11.88 -12.21 3.20
N SER A 87 12.70 -12.17 2.14
CA SER A 87 13.62 -11.05 1.92
C SER A 87 12.90 -9.72 1.72
N LEU A 88 11.72 -9.73 1.09
CA LEU A 88 10.89 -8.54 0.91
C LEU A 88 10.25 -8.09 2.22
N ILE A 89 9.91 -9.04 3.11
CA ILE A 89 9.46 -8.74 4.46
C ILE A 89 10.59 -8.05 5.25
N ASP A 90 11.82 -8.56 5.15
CA ASP A 90 12.98 -7.95 5.81
C ASP A 90 13.29 -6.56 5.24
N ASP A 91 13.26 -6.40 3.91
CA ASP A 91 13.37 -5.11 3.24
C ASP A 91 12.30 -4.13 3.75
N PHE A 92 11.05 -4.59 3.86
CA PHE A 92 9.94 -3.76 4.33
C PHE A 92 10.06 -3.41 5.82
N LYS A 93 10.64 -4.29 6.65
CA LYS A 93 10.96 -4.00 8.06
C LYS A 93 12.11 -3.02 8.21
N GLY A 94 12.96 -2.88 7.19
CA GLY A 94 14.20 -2.10 7.24
C GLY A 94 15.43 -2.91 7.66
N ASP A 95 15.27 -4.23 7.82
CA ASP A 95 16.35 -5.17 8.18
C ASP A 95 17.04 -5.76 6.94
N GLY A 96 16.47 -5.54 5.75
CA GLY A 96 16.92 -6.10 4.48
C GLY A 96 17.94 -5.25 3.71
N THR A 97 18.01 -5.51 2.41
CA THR A 97 18.95 -4.87 1.46
C THR A 97 18.35 -3.68 0.72
N ASN A 98 17.02 -3.58 0.66
CA ASN A 98 16.31 -2.48 0.01
C ASN A 98 15.73 -1.52 1.07
N PRO A 99 16.46 -0.45 1.45
CA PRO A 99 15.98 0.52 2.44
C PRO A 99 14.83 1.40 1.91
N ASP A 100 14.55 1.39 0.61
CA ASP A 100 13.54 2.25 -0.01
C ASP A 100 12.15 1.61 -0.07
N LEU A 101 12.01 0.32 0.28
CA LEU A 101 10.72 -0.36 0.29
C LEU A 101 9.79 0.26 1.34
N THR A 102 8.81 1.02 0.85
CA THR A 102 7.92 1.84 1.68
C THR A 102 6.46 1.37 1.55
N ILE A 103 6.08 0.78 0.42
CA ILE A 103 4.74 0.27 0.18
C ILE A 103 4.81 -1.24 -0.08
N ALA A 104 4.14 -2.02 0.76
CA ALA A 104 4.04 -3.46 0.59
C ALA A 104 2.60 -3.84 0.20
N ILE A 105 2.44 -4.50 -0.95
CA ILE A 105 1.15 -5.04 -1.39
C ILE A 105 1.08 -6.51 -0.99
N SER A 106 0.22 -6.84 -0.04
CA SER A 106 0.17 -8.17 0.56
C SER A 106 -1.12 -8.90 0.23
N VAL A 107 -0.99 -10.21 0.03
CA VAL A 107 -2.10 -11.17 0.06
C VAL A 107 -1.83 -12.13 1.20
N ASP A 108 -2.49 -11.92 2.33
CA ASP A 108 -2.51 -12.77 3.52
C ASP A 108 -1.15 -12.93 4.27
N MET A 109 -0.02 -12.60 3.66
CA MET A 109 1.31 -12.70 4.27
C MET A 109 1.48 -11.73 5.44
N LEU A 110 1.26 -10.44 5.20
CA LEU A 110 1.37 -9.40 6.24
C LEU A 110 0.19 -9.42 7.23
N ASP A 111 -0.84 -10.22 6.98
CA ASP A 111 -1.99 -10.38 7.87
C ASP A 111 -1.62 -11.23 9.11
N THR A 112 -0.54 -12.04 9.05
CA THR A 112 -0.26 -13.14 9.99
C THR A 112 0.77 -12.87 11.08
N GLY A 113 1.32 -11.66 11.23
CA GLY A 113 2.23 -11.36 12.35
C GLY A 113 3.55 -10.69 12.02
N VAL A 114 3.71 -10.18 10.80
CA VAL A 114 4.83 -9.30 10.50
C VAL A 114 4.69 -8.03 11.33
N ASP A 115 5.62 -7.84 12.26
CA ASP A 115 5.67 -6.68 13.12
C ASP A 115 6.49 -5.58 12.43
N VAL A 116 5.78 -4.54 11.99
CA VAL A 116 6.38 -3.34 11.37
C VAL A 116 5.90 -2.13 12.17
N PRO A 117 6.56 -1.79 13.30
CA PRO A 117 6.14 -0.69 14.17
C PRO A 117 6.03 0.66 13.43
N GLU A 118 6.88 0.84 12.42
CA GLU A 118 6.94 2.03 11.57
C GLU A 118 5.79 2.13 10.54
N CYS A 119 4.97 1.09 10.41
CA CYS A 119 3.82 1.10 9.49
C CYS A 119 2.72 2.01 10.02
N VAL A 120 2.41 3.09 9.30
CA VAL A 120 1.44 4.10 9.73
C VAL A 120 0.19 4.16 8.86
N ASN A 121 0.23 3.53 7.69
CA ASN A 121 -0.86 3.53 6.71
C ASN A 121 -1.32 2.10 6.42
N LEU A 122 -2.63 1.85 6.57
CA LEU A 122 -3.26 0.59 6.20
C LEU A 122 -4.33 0.84 5.14
N VAL A 123 -4.20 0.15 4.01
CA VAL A 123 -5.05 0.31 2.85
C VAL A 123 -5.76 -1.00 2.54
N PHE A 124 -7.09 -1.01 2.51
CA PHE A 124 -7.84 -2.22 2.19
C PHE A 124 -8.36 -2.20 0.75
N ALA A 125 -7.61 -2.84 -0.15
CA ALA A 125 -7.99 -3.10 -1.54
C ALA A 125 -8.80 -4.40 -1.70
N LYS A 126 -9.43 -4.85 -0.60
CA LYS A 126 -10.33 -6.00 -0.52
C LYS A 126 -11.39 -5.74 0.56
N PRO A 127 -12.61 -6.27 0.42
CA PRO A 127 -13.58 -6.23 1.51
C PRO A 127 -13.06 -7.06 2.70
N VAL A 128 -13.20 -6.50 3.91
CA VAL A 128 -12.88 -7.20 5.16
C VAL A 128 -14.18 -7.57 5.85
N TYR A 129 -14.53 -8.85 5.80
CA TYR A 129 -15.81 -9.35 6.31
C TYR A 129 -15.82 -9.65 7.82
N SER A 130 -14.66 -9.61 8.48
CA SER A 130 -14.55 -9.91 9.90
C SER A 130 -13.98 -8.72 10.66
N TYR A 131 -14.80 -8.18 11.57
CA TYR A 131 -14.40 -7.11 12.49
C TYR A 131 -13.18 -7.50 13.32
N VAL A 132 -13.12 -8.76 13.78
CA VAL A 132 -11.97 -9.30 14.52
C VAL A 132 -10.70 -9.29 13.67
N LYS A 133 -10.76 -9.76 12.43
CA LYS A 133 -9.59 -9.73 11.52
C LYS A 133 -9.16 -8.30 11.21
N PHE A 134 -10.10 -7.38 11.01
CA PHE A 134 -9.82 -5.96 10.79
C PHE A 134 -9.02 -5.36 11.96
N TRP A 135 -9.48 -5.57 13.20
CA TRP A 135 -8.77 -5.09 14.38
C TRP A 135 -7.46 -5.85 14.64
N GLN A 136 -7.34 -7.11 14.25
CA GLN A 136 -6.07 -7.84 14.28
C GLN A 136 -5.05 -7.25 13.30
N MET A 137 -5.49 -6.86 12.09
CA MET A 137 -4.64 -6.19 11.10
C MET A 137 -4.18 -4.81 11.60
N ILE A 138 -5.07 -4.05 12.25
CA ILE A 138 -4.72 -2.77 12.88
C ILE A 138 -3.76 -2.99 14.06
N GLY A 139 -4.09 -3.89 14.97
CA GLY A 139 -3.39 -4.12 16.24
C GLY A 139 -1.97 -4.66 16.09
N ARG A 140 -1.62 -5.21 14.92
CA ARG A 140 -0.26 -5.72 14.63
C ARG A 140 0.67 -4.67 14.01
N GLY A 141 0.12 -3.63 13.39
CA GLY A 141 0.91 -2.47 13.00
C GLY A 141 1.20 -1.54 14.19
N THR A 142 0.44 -1.58 15.29
CA THR A 142 0.40 -0.53 16.35
C THR A 142 1.46 -0.63 17.45
N ARG A 143 2.58 -1.34 17.25
CA ARG A 143 3.67 -1.27 18.23
C ARG A 143 4.26 0.13 18.28
N LEU A 144 4.66 0.57 19.48
CA LEU A 144 5.28 1.88 19.68
C LEU A 144 6.64 1.88 18.97
N CYS A 145 6.83 2.82 18.06
CA CYS A 145 8.12 3.14 17.47
C CYS A 145 8.51 4.55 17.95
N PRO A 146 9.24 4.72 19.07
CA PRO A 146 9.69 6.03 19.51
C PRO A 146 10.45 6.78 18.40
N ASP A 147 10.32 8.10 18.36
CA ASP A 147 11.04 8.99 17.44
C ASP A 147 10.70 8.87 15.94
N LEU A 148 9.64 8.12 15.57
CA LEU A 148 9.20 7.96 14.17
C LEU A 148 8.87 9.29 13.48
N PHE A 149 8.35 10.29 14.19
CA PHE A 149 8.09 11.63 13.63
C PHE A 149 9.11 12.70 14.07
N GLY A 150 10.23 12.28 14.68
CA GLY A 150 11.27 13.13 15.25
C GLY A 150 11.42 12.97 16.76
N PRO A 151 12.48 13.55 17.35
CA PRO A 151 12.78 13.39 18.77
C PRO A 151 11.58 13.82 19.64
N GLU A 152 11.18 12.96 20.59
CA GLU A 152 10.08 13.16 21.55
C GLU A 152 8.63 12.88 21.07
N SER A 153 8.41 12.30 19.88
CA SER A 153 7.05 11.91 19.46
C SER A 153 6.49 10.74 20.30
N LYS A 154 5.55 11.02 21.21
CA LYS A 154 4.92 10.03 22.12
C LYS A 154 3.51 9.57 21.72
N HIS A 155 2.95 10.07 20.62
CA HIS A 155 1.59 9.74 20.18
C HIS A 155 1.51 9.63 18.66
N TYR A 156 0.84 8.58 18.18
CA TYR A 156 0.61 8.36 16.76
C TYR A 156 -0.88 8.21 16.49
N LYS A 157 -1.41 9.03 15.57
CA LYS A 157 -2.64 8.71 14.86
C LYS A 157 -2.26 7.78 13.71
N LYS A 158 -3.03 6.72 13.49
CA LYS A 158 -2.94 5.90 12.27
C LYS A 158 -4.19 6.12 11.45
N GLU A 159 -4.04 6.22 10.14
CA GLU A 159 -5.17 6.37 9.24
C GLU A 159 -5.42 5.07 8.49
N VAL A 160 -6.67 4.62 8.55
CA VAL A 160 -7.17 3.54 7.72
C VAL A 160 -7.77 4.17 6.48
N ILE A 161 -7.14 3.92 5.32
CA ILE A 161 -7.58 4.47 4.05
C ILE A 161 -8.29 3.37 3.27
N GLY A 162 -9.58 3.59 3.04
CA GLY A 162 -10.41 2.66 2.30
C GLY A 162 -10.78 1.44 3.14
N ALA A 163 -11.96 1.49 3.74
CA ALA A 163 -12.80 0.33 3.94
C ALA A 163 -14.24 0.84 3.80
N ARG A 164 -14.91 0.52 2.69
CA ARG A 164 -16.37 0.56 2.71
C ARG A 164 -16.81 -0.63 3.56
N THR A 165 -16.96 -0.39 4.87
CA THR A 165 -17.79 -1.26 5.70
C THR A 165 -19.22 -1.08 5.23
N ASN A 166 -19.82 -2.17 4.75
CA ASN A 166 -21.26 -2.22 4.53
C ASN A 166 -21.99 -2.17 5.87
#